data_AF-A0A4V0XXC7-F1
#
_entry.id   AF-A0A4V0XXC7-F1
#
_cell.length_a   1.000
_cell.length_b   1.000
_cell.length_c   1.000
_cell.angle_alpha   90.00
_cell.angle_beta   90.00
_cell.angle_gamma   90.00
#
_symmetry.space_group_name_H-M   'P 1'
#
loop_
_entity.id
_entity.type
_entity.pdbx_description
1 polymer ?
#
loop_
_entity_poly.entity_id
_entity_poly.type
_entity_poly.pdbx_seq_one_letter_code
_entity_poly.pdbx_strand_id
1 'polypeptide(L)'
;MKDDVSLEKVMGTIKNWTEKKVNIPTPSLLVSLEDGSFHVSYYAGMGNSDSSPLSKFFPLYRATVEKLYEQGRLIETGRAFTLYPGSHRFKSLIFIN
;
A
#
# COMPACT_ATOMS: atom_id res chain seq x y z
N MET A 1 -26.79 5.58 4.38
CA MET A 1 -25.73 5.04 5.26
C MET A 1 -24.46 5.81 4.94
N LYS A 2 -23.94 6.61 5.87
CA LYS A 2 -22.55 7.07 5.76
C LYS A 2 -21.72 5.89 6.23
N ASP A 3 -20.93 5.29 5.34
CA ASP A 3 -19.91 4.34 5.75
C ASP A 3 -18.89 5.09 6.61
N ASP A 4 -19.12 5.14 7.92
CA ASP A 4 -18.12 5.61 8.87
C ASP A 4 -16.93 4.65 8.80
N VAL A 5 -15.90 5.05 8.06
CA VAL A 5 -14.63 4.35 8.00
C VAL A 5 -13.97 4.49 9.37
N SER A 6 -14.16 3.48 10.22
CA SER A 6 -13.56 3.42 11.55
C SER A 6 -12.05 3.15 11.46
N LEU A 7 -11.30 3.62 12.47
CA LEU A 7 -9.86 3.35 12.57
C LEU A 7 -9.56 1.84 12.61
N GLU A 8 -10.40 1.06 13.27
CA GLU A 8 -10.27 -0.40 13.33
C GLU A 8 -10.35 -1.03 11.93
N LYS A 9 -11.33 -0.62 11.12
CA LYS A 9 -11.48 -1.09 9.73
C LYS A 9 -10.27 -0.70 8.89
N VAL A 10 -9.79 0.54 9.02
CA VAL A 10 -8.58 1.00 8.32
C VAL A 10 -7.36 0.18 8.71
N MET A 11 -7.14 -0.03 10.01
CA MET A 11 -6.02 -0.84 10.51
C MET A 11 -6.09 -2.28 10.02
N GLY A 12 -7.27 -2.90 10.02
CA GLY A 12 -7.47 -4.25 9.48
C GLY A 12 -7.13 -4.33 7.99
N THR A 13 -7.58 -3.35 7.21
CA THR A 13 -7.26 -3.26 5.78
C THR A 13 -5.76 -3.04 5.54
N ILE A 14 -5.11 -2.13 6.27
CA ILE A 14 -3.67 -1.88 6.15
C ILE A 14 -2.87 -3.16 6.45
N LYS A 15 -3.23 -3.89 7.52
CA LYS A 15 -2.59 -5.17 7.83
C LYS A 15 -2.69 -6.15 6.65
N ASN A 16 -3.89 -6.33 6.09
CA ASN A 16 -4.12 -7.18 4.92
C ASN A 16 -3.29 -6.75 3.69
N TRP A 17 -3.07 -5.45 3.47
CA TRP A 17 -2.22 -4.93 2.39
C TRP A 17 -0.72 -5.17 2.62
N THR A 18 -0.33 -5.42 3.86
CA THR A 18 1.08 -5.60 4.26
C THR A 18 1.45 -7.05 4.55
N GLU A 19 0.48 -7.96 4.46
CA GLU A 19 0.70 -9.40 4.64
C GLU A 19 1.53 -9.96 3.49
N LYS A 20 2.56 -10.75 3.84
CA LYS A 20 3.41 -11.44 2.88
C LYS A 20 2.63 -12.60 2.24
N LYS A 21 2.11 -12.39 1.04
CA LYS A 21 1.35 -13.41 0.28
C LYS A 21 2.26 -14.12 -0.72
N VAL A 22 2.24 -15.45 -0.69
CA VAL A 22 3.20 -16.28 -1.44
C VAL A 22 2.91 -16.31 -2.95
N ASN A 23 1.67 -16.08 -3.40
CA ASN A 23 1.31 -16.39 -4.79
C ASN A 23 0.46 -15.39 -5.60
N ILE A 24 -0.04 -14.25 -5.09
CA ILE A 24 -0.69 -13.19 -5.93
C ILE A 24 -0.54 -11.83 -5.22
N PRO A 25 0.07 -10.77 -5.81
CA PRO A 25 0.63 -9.64 -5.07
C PRO A 25 -0.35 -8.46 -4.95
N THR A 26 -1.62 -8.72 -4.68
CA THR A 26 -2.62 -7.66 -4.65
C THR A 26 -3.78 -7.97 -3.70
N PRO A 27 -4.27 -6.99 -2.93
CA PRO A 27 -3.69 -5.66 -2.76
C PRO A 27 -2.42 -5.67 -1.90
N SER A 28 -1.41 -4.89 -2.29
CA SER A 28 -0.20 -4.67 -1.50
C SER A 28 0.08 -3.17 -1.29
N LEU A 29 0.51 -2.81 -0.08
CA LEU A 29 0.88 -1.44 0.24
C LEU A 29 2.30 -1.15 -0.24
N LEU A 30 2.47 -0.06 -0.98
CA LEU A 30 3.71 0.34 -1.63
C LEU A 30 4.09 1.78 -1.24
N VAL A 31 5.39 2.08 -1.28
CA VAL A 31 5.93 3.43 -1.26
C VAL A 31 6.65 3.72 -2.57
N SER A 32 6.33 4.86 -3.18
CA SER A 32 7.01 5.40 -4.36
C SER A 32 8.38 5.96 -3.95
N LEU A 33 9.43 5.56 -4.66
CA LEU A 33 10.79 6.03 -4.44
C LEU A 33 11.08 7.37 -5.13
N GLU A 34 10.17 7.86 -5.95
CA GLU A 34 10.32 9.12 -6.69
C GLU A 34 9.84 10.32 -5.89
N ASP A 35 8.72 10.17 -5.18
CA ASP A 35 8.05 11.24 -4.46
C ASP A 35 7.64 10.89 -3.02
N GLY A 36 7.93 9.67 -2.56
CA GLY A 36 7.57 9.20 -1.22
C GLY A 36 6.08 8.93 -1.01
N SER A 37 5.26 8.99 -2.07
CA SER A 37 3.82 8.78 -1.96
C SER A 37 3.47 7.31 -1.72
N PHE A 38 2.38 7.07 -0.97
CA PHE A 38 1.90 5.73 -0.65
C PHE A 38 0.83 5.26 -1.63
N HIS A 39 0.95 4.02 -2.08
CA HIS A 39 0.12 3.42 -3.12
C HIS A 39 -0.40 2.06 -2.68
N VAL A 40 -1.54 1.65 -3.23
CA VAL A 40 -2.04 0.27 -3.13
C VAL A 40 -2.01 -0.34 -4.51
N SER A 41 -1.27 -1.45 -4.68
CA SER A 41 -1.27 -2.21 -5.92
C SER A 41 -2.56 -3.03 -6.07
N TYR A 42 -3.00 -3.24 -7.30
CA TYR A 42 -4.09 -4.15 -7.65
C TYR A 42 -3.84 -4.86 -8.97
N TYR A 43 -4.49 -6.01 -9.14
CA TYR A 43 -4.32 -6.82 -10.34
C TYR A 43 -5.13 -6.17 -11.47
N ALA A 44 -4.44 -5.84 -12.56
CA ALA A 44 -5.04 -5.14 -13.69
C ALA A 44 -5.44 -6.10 -14.84
N GLY A 45 -5.21 -7.42 -14.68
CA GLY A 45 -5.49 -8.42 -15.71
C GLY A 45 -4.26 -8.83 -16.52
N MET A 46 -4.35 -9.98 -17.19
CA MET A 46 -3.30 -10.52 -18.09
C MET A 46 -1.89 -10.58 -17.47
N GLY A 47 -1.80 -10.90 -16.17
CA GLY A 47 -0.52 -10.95 -15.47
C GLY A 47 0.06 -9.59 -15.08
N ASN A 48 -0.65 -8.49 -15.35
CA ASN A 48 -0.21 -7.13 -15.01
C ASN A 48 -0.80 -6.64 -13.69
N SER A 49 -0.10 -5.69 -13.09
CA SER A 49 -0.56 -4.96 -11.90
C SER A 49 -0.49 -3.46 -12.16
N ASP A 50 -1.34 -2.72 -11.48
CA ASP A 50 -1.33 -1.26 -11.45
C ASP A 50 -1.46 -0.79 -10.00
N SER A 51 -1.47 0.51 -9.75
CA SER A 51 -1.60 1.06 -8.40
C SER A 51 -2.46 2.31 -8.36
N SER A 52 -3.03 2.56 -7.19
CA SER A 52 -3.70 3.83 -6.88
C SER A 52 -3.06 4.49 -5.67
N PRO A 53 -2.77 5.80 -5.73
CA PRO A 53 -2.25 6.52 -4.59
C PRO A 53 -3.31 6.59 -3.48
N LEU A 54 -2.88 6.59 -2.21
CA LEU A 54 -3.78 6.68 -1.06
C LEU A 54 -4.60 7.97 -1.03
N SER A 55 -4.21 9.00 -1.78
CA SER A 55 -4.99 10.22 -1.98
C SER A 55 -6.35 9.98 -2.66
N LYS A 56 -6.54 8.85 -3.34
CA LYS A 56 -7.84 8.45 -3.92
C LYS A 56 -8.74 7.70 -2.93
N PHE A 57 -8.24 7.35 -1.75
CA PHE A 57 -8.97 6.64 -0.69
C PHE A 57 -9.48 7.63 0.36
N PHE A 58 -10.29 7.15 1.30
CA PHE A 58 -10.73 7.97 2.44
C PHE A 58 -9.51 8.50 3.22
N PRO A 59 -9.45 9.79 3.61
CA PRO A 59 -8.24 10.42 4.16
C PRO A 59 -7.61 9.69 5.35
N LEU A 60 -8.42 8.98 6.14
CA LEU A 60 -7.94 8.20 7.28
C LEU A 60 -6.93 7.12 6.89
N TYR A 61 -7.04 6.53 5.69
CA TYR A 61 -6.04 5.56 5.20
C TYR A 61 -4.66 6.18 5.07
N ARG A 62 -4.58 7.33 4.39
CA ARG A 62 -3.32 8.05 4.19
C ARG A 62 -2.71 8.45 5.53
N ALA A 63 -3.50 9.11 6.40
CA ALA A 63 -3.02 9.56 7.70
C ALA A 63 -2.55 8.40 8.59
N THR A 64 -3.23 7.26 8.54
CA THR A 64 -2.84 6.07 9.30
C THR A 64 -1.54 5.46 8.76
N VAL A 65 -1.39 5.34 7.43
CA VAL A 65 -0.16 4.82 6.81
C VAL A 65 1.03 5.73 7.09
N GLU A 66 0.89 7.04 6.91
CA GLU A 66 1.93 8.03 7.22
C GLU A 66 2.38 7.89 8.67
N LYS A 67 1.43 7.89 9.62
CA LYS A 67 1.72 7.74 11.05
C LYS A 67 2.44 6.43 11.37
N LEU A 68 1.99 5.31 10.80
CA LEU A 68 2.63 4.02 11.03
C LEU A 68 4.04 3.95 10.44
N TYR A 69 4.26 4.58 9.28
CA TYR A 69 5.56 4.66 8.63
C TYR A 69 6.54 5.51 9.45
N GLU A 70 6.12 6.69 9.91
CA GLU A 70 6.89 7.56 10.81
C GLU A 70 7.25 6.87 12.13
N GLN A 71 6.34 6.04 12.66
CA GLN A 71 6.57 5.24 13.86
C GLN A 71 7.50 4.03 13.63
N GLY A 72 7.94 3.78 12.40
CA GLY A 72 8.69 2.58 12.04
C GLY A 72 7.90 1.30 12.16
N ARG A 73 6.55 1.35 12.17
CA ARG A 73 5.67 0.17 12.20
C ARG A 73 5.33 -0.36 10.82
N LEU A 74 5.51 0.48 9.80
CA LEU A 74 5.58 0.07 8.40
C LEU A 74 7.00 0.25 7.90
N ILE A 75 7.59 -0.80 7.35
CA ILE A 75 8.96 -0.75 6.82
C ILE A 75 9.00 -1.23 5.37
N GLU A 76 9.91 -0.64 4.61
CA GLU A 76 10.22 -1.06 3.26
C GLU A 76 10.81 -2.47 3.24
N THR A 77 10.39 -3.30 2.28
CA THR A 77 10.93 -4.64 2.08
C THR A 77 11.17 -4.96 0.60
N GLY A 78 12.05 -5.92 0.36
CA GLY A 78 12.38 -6.40 -0.98
C GLY A 78 13.23 -5.43 -1.79
N ARG A 79 13.40 -5.75 -3.08
CA ARG A 79 14.09 -4.91 -4.05
C ARG A 79 13.09 -3.91 -4.66
N ALA A 80 13.59 -2.75 -5.08
CA ALA A 80 12.78 -1.81 -5.83
C ALA A 80 12.30 -2.43 -7.14
N PHE A 81 11.06 -2.16 -7.54
CA PHE A 81 10.45 -2.68 -8.76
C PHE A 81 9.51 -1.65 -9.40
N THR A 82 9.17 -1.86 -10.67
CA THR A 82 8.14 -1.11 -11.40
C THR A 82 6.97 -2.03 -11.69
N LEU A 83 5.73 -1.52 -11.67
CA LEU A 83 4.54 -2.32 -11.96
C LEU A 83 4.35 -2.53 -13.47
N TYR A 84 4.69 -1.52 -14.26
CA TYR A 84 4.73 -1.53 -15.73
C TYR A 84 5.75 -0.49 -16.24
N PRO A 85 6.18 -0.57 -17.51
CA PRO A 85 7.07 0.45 -18.09
C PRO A 85 6.48 1.85 -17.99
N GLY A 86 7.20 2.78 -17.36
CA GLY A 86 6.75 4.16 -17.14
C GLY A 86 5.96 4.39 -15.84
N SER A 87 5.70 3.34 -15.05
CA SER A 87 5.22 3.51 -13.66
C SER A 87 6.36 4.00 -12.74
N HIS A 88 5.98 4.50 -11.55
CA HIS A 88 6.98 4.82 -10.53
C HIS A 88 7.78 3.58 -10.13
N ARG A 89 8.97 3.81 -9.58
CA ARG A 89 9.70 2.79 -8.82
C ARG A 89 9.14 2.66 -7.41
N PHE A 90 8.79 1.45 -7.01
CA PHE A 90 8.19 1.14 -5.72
C PHE A 90 9.05 0.21 -4.87
N LYS A 91 8.83 0.26 -3.55
CA LYS A 91 9.08 -0.87 -2.63
C LYS A 91 7.79 -1.23 -1.92
N SER A 92 7.68 -2.50 -1.53
CA SER A 92 6.57 -2.98 -0.70
C SER A 92 6.76 -2.57 0.75
N LEU A 93 5.65 -2.31 1.45
CA LEU A 93 5.63 -2.08 2.89
C LEU A 93 5.10 -3.31 3.61
N ILE A 94 5.76 -3.68 4.71
CA ILE A 94 5.29 -4.70 5.65
C ILE A 94 5.02 -4.07 7.01
N PHE A 95 3.99 -4.57 7.70
CA PHE A 95 3.68 -4.18 9.06
C PHE A 95 4.51 -5.02 10.02
N ILE A 96 5.29 -4.35 10.86
CA ILE A 96 6.04 -4.99 11.95
C ILE A 96 5.33 -4.73 13.28
N ASN A 97 5.07 -5.83 13.99
CA ASN A 97 4.42 -5.83 15.30
C ASN A 97 5.42 -5.48 16.40
#